data_AF-A0A915CQL2-F1
#
_entry.id   AF-A0A915CQL2-F1
#
_cell.length_a   1.000
_cell.length_b   1.000
_cell.length_c   1.000
_cell.angle_alpha   90.00
_cell.angle_beta   90.00
_cell.angle_gamma   90.00
#
_symmetry.space_group_name_H-M   'P 1'
#
loop_
_entity.id
_entity.type
_entity.pdbx_description
1 polymer ?
#
loop_
_entity_poly.entity_id
_entity_poly.type
_entity_poly.pdbx_seq_one_letter_code
_entity_poly.pdbx_strand_id
1 'polypeptide(L)'
;MPIMVCILLVGSLNGTIFVSSRFLHAASRGGFLPTFISCTNPETDSPRAALVVHLLLVFTMTFTADLHALINYIGFAQWSQRGITMSSLIVPVLFFLICFSLCLVTIIEETKSALVSVIVLSVTFLIYMVFIYEKALPSQTWYTRTSSKVDSFTTSIFQVMFNTMPQRIKMMEGASAKKKEDHQSNGLNNKEKKTRKIAPSAD
;
A
#
# COMPACT_ATOMS: atom_id res chain seq x y z
N MET A 1 -11.59 -26.46 -24.12
CA MET A 1 -10.38 -25.59 -24.11
C MET A 1 -10.65 -24.14 -23.68
N PRO A 2 -11.64 -23.39 -24.19
CA PRO A 2 -11.81 -21.97 -23.80
C PRO A 2 -12.18 -21.79 -22.32
N ILE A 3 -12.97 -22.71 -21.75
CA ILE A 3 -13.38 -22.67 -20.34
C ILE A 3 -12.16 -22.76 -19.40
N MET A 4 -11.20 -23.63 -19.70
CA MET A 4 -9.95 -23.74 -18.93
C MET A 4 -9.16 -22.44 -18.97
N VAL A 5 -9.06 -21.80 -20.15
CA VAL A 5 -8.38 -20.51 -20.30
C VAL A 5 -9.09 -19.42 -19.49
N CYS A 6 -10.42 -19.36 -19.52
CA CYS A 6 -11.17 -18.39 -18.71
C CYS A 6 -10.95 -18.60 -17.20
N ILE A 7 -10.95 -19.85 -16.72
CA ILE A 7 -10.69 -20.15 -15.31
C ILE A 7 -9.27 -19.71 -14.90
N LEU A 8 -8.27 -19.96 -15.76
CA LEU A 8 -6.90 -19.52 -15.52
C LEU A 8 -6.79 -18.00 -15.46
N LEU A 9 -7.42 -17.29 -16.40
CA LEU A 9 -7.40 -15.82 -16.43
C LEU A 9 -8.07 -15.21 -15.19
N VAL A 10 -9.22 -15.75 -14.77
CA VAL A 10 -9.90 -15.33 -13.53
C VAL A 10 -9.02 -15.60 -12.30
N GLY A 11 -8.33 -16.75 -12.27
CA GLY A 11 -7.38 -17.09 -11.22
C GLY A 11 -6.21 -16.11 -11.13
N SER A 12 -5.56 -15.81 -12.26
CA SER A 12 -4.46 -14.84 -12.33
C SER A 12 -4.91 -13.44 -11.92
N LEU A 13 -6.09 -12.99 -12.38
CA LEU A 13 -6.65 -11.69 -12.03
C LEU A 13 -6.86 -11.57 -10.51
N ASN A 14 -7.44 -12.60 -9.89
CA ASN A 14 -7.69 -12.63 -8.45
C ASN A 14 -6.37 -12.53 -7.64
N GLY A 15 -5.34 -13.26 -8.07
CA GLY A 15 -4.00 -13.19 -7.47
C GLY A 15 -3.40 -11.78 -7.52
N THR A 16 -3.46 -11.12 -8.68
CA THR A 16 -2.94 -9.76 -8.85
C THR A 16 -3.69 -8.76 -7.97
N ILE A 17 -5.02 -8.82 -7.93
CA ILE A 17 -5.85 -7.92 -7.11
C ILE A 17 -5.47 -8.01 -5.62
N PHE A 18 -5.23 -9.22 -5.11
CA PHE A 18 -4.82 -9.41 -3.71
C PHE A 18 -3.40 -8.95 -3.41
N VAL A 19 -2.44 -9.21 -4.31
CA VAL A 19 -1.06 -8.71 -4.17
C VAL A 19 -1.04 -7.19 -4.19
N SER A 20 -1.71 -6.57 -5.15
CA SER A 20 -1.68 -5.12 -5.34
C SER A 20 -2.36 -4.38 -4.19
N SER A 21 -3.49 -4.88 -3.67
CA SER A 21 -4.15 -4.28 -2.50
C SER A 21 -3.29 -4.36 -1.23
N ARG A 22 -2.59 -5.49 -1.00
CA ARG A 22 -1.66 -5.62 0.14
C ARG A 22 -0.44 -4.72 -0.02
N PHE A 23 0.10 -4.59 -1.22
CA PHE A 23 1.19 -3.65 -1.52
C PHE A 23 0.76 -2.22 -1.25
N LEU A 24 -0.40 -1.81 -1.76
CA LEU A 24 -0.94 -0.46 -1.61
C LEU A 24 -1.26 -0.14 -0.14
N HIS A 25 -1.80 -1.12 0.61
CA HIS A 25 -2.01 -1.01 2.05
C HIS A 25 -0.69 -0.86 2.81
N ALA A 26 0.33 -1.67 2.51
CA ALA A 26 1.66 -1.57 3.13
C ALA A 26 2.36 -0.22 2.80
N ALA A 27 2.27 0.23 1.55
CA ALA A 27 2.81 1.52 1.10
C ALA A 27 2.15 2.70 1.83
N SER A 28 0.83 2.67 2.06
CA SER A 28 0.14 3.69 2.86
C SER A 28 0.59 3.72 4.32
N ARG A 29 0.95 2.57 4.90
CA ARG A 29 1.48 2.49 6.28
C ARG A 29 2.89 3.04 6.41
N GLY A 30 3.69 2.94 5.35
CA GLY A 30 5.04 3.51 5.31
C GLY A 30 5.08 5.02 5.04
N GLY A 31 3.93 5.68 4.89
CA GLY A 31 3.85 7.10 4.57
C GLY A 31 4.09 7.44 3.09
N PHE A 32 4.19 6.43 2.22
CA PHE A 32 4.42 6.59 0.77
C PHE A 32 3.15 7.02 0.02
N LEU A 33 1.97 6.84 0.63
CA LEU A 33 0.66 7.08 0.02
C LEU A 33 -0.29 7.78 1.01
N PRO A 34 -1.35 8.46 0.52
CA PRO A 34 -2.35 9.10 1.36
C PRO A 34 -2.98 8.15 2.39
N THR A 35 -3.33 8.68 3.57
CA THR A 35 -3.75 7.86 4.72
C THR A 35 -5.09 7.13 4.46
N PHE A 36 -5.95 7.66 3.59
CA PHE A 36 -7.24 7.03 3.25
C PHE A 36 -7.09 5.63 2.64
N ILE A 37 -5.98 5.37 1.93
CA ILE A 37 -5.70 4.08 1.30
C ILE A 37 -5.44 2.98 2.34
N SER A 38 -5.08 3.35 3.57
CA SER A 38 -4.86 2.44 4.70
C SER A 38 -6.16 2.03 5.43
N CYS A 39 -7.32 2.54 5.02
CA CYS A 39 -8.58 2.23 5.69
C CYS A 39 -8.92 0.73 5.53
N THR A 40 -9.09 0.04 6.66
CA THR A 40 -9.48 -1.38 6.70
C THR A 40 -10.81 -1.52 7.42
N ASN A 41 -11.70 -2.38 6.89
CA ASN A 41 -12.99 -2.63 7.51
C ASN A 41 -12.80 -3.25 8.93
N PRO A 42 -13.49 -2.76 9.97
CA PRO A 42 -13.44 -3.34 11.32
C PRO A 42 -13.89 -4.79 11.43
N GLU A 43 -14.87 -5.21 10.64
CA GLU A 43 -15.47 -6.53 10.84
C GLU A 43 -14.84 -7.66 10.01
N THR A 44 -14.22 -7.33 8.88
CA THR A 44 -13.68 -8.34 7.94
C THR A 44 -12.17 -8.21 7.72
N ASP A 45 -11.50 -7.28 8.42
CA ASP A 45 -10.05 -6.97 8.33
C ASP A 45 -9.47 -6.90 6.89
N SER A 46 -10.34 -6.60 5.92
CA SER A 46 -10.00 -6.56 4.50
C SER A 46 -9.71 -5.11 4.06
N PRO A 47 -8.62 -4.86 3.31
CA PRO A 47 -8.27 -3.52 2.81
C PRO A 47 -9.16 -3.13 1.61
N ARG A 48 -10.46 -2.92 1.86
CA ARG A 48 -11.48 -2.61 0.84
C ARG A 48 -11.18 -1.32 0.08
N ALA A 49 -10.65 -0.30 0.76
CA ALA A 49 -10.27 0.96 0.13
C ALA A 49 -9.15 0.76 -0.90
N ALA A 50 -8.11 0.02 -0.53
CA ALA A 50 -6.99 -0.28 -1.42
C ALA A 50 -7.42 -1.11 -2.65
N LEU A 51 -8.35 -2.07 -2.46
CA LEU A 51 -8.92 -2.88 -3.55
C LEU A 51 -9.63 -2.02 -4.60
N VAL A 52 -10.48 -1.09 -4.15
CA VAL A 52 -11.26 -0.24 -5.07
C VAL A 52 -10.37 0.75 -5.80
N VAL A 53 -9.37 1.34 -5.13
CA VAL A 53 -8.38 2.21 -5.79
C VAL A 53 -7.61 1.44 -6.87
N HIS A 54 -7.18 0.21 -6.57
CA HIS A 54 -6.51 -0.63 -7.56
C HIS A 54 -7.44 -0.99 -8.74
N LEU A 55 -8.70 -1.33 -8.46
CA LEU A 55 -9.69 -1.65 -9.48
C LEU A 55 -9.96 -0.45 -10.41
N LEU A 56 -10.10 0.75 -9.84
CA LEU A 56 -10.30 1.99 -10.61
C LEU A 56 -9.09 2.26 -11.51
N LEU A 57 -7.87 2.09 -11.00
CA LEU A 57 -6.64 2.28 -11.78
C LEU A 57 -6.57 1.30 -12.97
N VAL A 58 -6.82 0.01 -12.74
CA VAL A 58 -6.83 -1.01 -13.79
C VAL A 58 -7.94 -0.73 -14.82
N PHE A 59 -9.11 -0.28 -14.36
CA PHE A 59 -10.20 0.10 -15.23
C PHE A 59 -9.78 1.25 -16.17
N THR A 60 -9.23 2.35 -15.64
CA THR A 60 -8.76 3.48 -16.46
C THR A 60 -7.68 3.07 -17.48
N MET A 61 -6.75 2.20 -17.08
CA MET A 61 -5.71 1.68 -17.98
C MET A 61 -6.29 0.84 -19.12
N THR A 62 -7.35 0.07 -18.83
CA THR A 62 -8.04 -0.77 -19.84
C THR A 62 -8.74 0.08 -20.92
N PHE A 63 -9.23 1.27 -20.57
CA PHE A 63 -9.88 2.15 -21.55
C PHE A 63 -8.90 2.97 -22.41
N THR A 64 -7.68 3.19 -21.93
CA THR A 64 -6.77 4.18 -22.53
C THR A 64 -5.70 3.56 -23.42
N ALA A 65 -5.40 2.26 -23.28
CA ALA A 65 -4.26 1.62 -23.93
C ALA A 65 -4.65 0.43 -24.82
N ASP A 66 -4.05 0.36 -26.01
CA ASP A 66 -4.10 -0.83 -26.87
C ASP A 66 -3.41 -2.03 -26.21
N LEU A 67 -3.93 -3.24 -26.44
CA LEU A 67 -3.44 -4.46 -25.80
C LEU A 67 -1.93 -4.69 -26.00
N HIS A 68 -1.45 -4.56 -27.24
CA HIS A 68 -0.04 -4.78 -27.57
C HIS A 68 0.88 -3.73 -26.92
N ALA A 69 0.46 -2.46 -26.93
CA ALA A 69 1.19 -1.39 -26.28
C ALA A 69 1.23 -1.60 -24.76
N LEU A 70 0.10 -1.99 -24.15
CA LEU A 70 -0.01 -2.25 -22.71
C LEU A 70 0.90 -3.38 -22.23
N ILE A 71 0.98 -4.47 -23.00
CA ILE A 71 1.90 -5.59 -22.70
C ILE A 71 3.35 -5.10 -22.71
N ASN A 72 3.73 -4.28 -23.70
CA ASN A 72 5.08 -3.73 -23.80
C ASN A 72 5.39 -2.74 -22.67
N TYR A 73 4.43 -1.88 -22.27
CA TYR A 73 4.59 -0.95 -21.15
C TYR A 73 4.84 -1.69 -19.83
N ILE A 74 3.98 -2.67 -19.51
CA ILE A 74 4.08 -3.43 -18.26
C ILE A 74 5.33 -4.30 -18.28
N GLY A 75 5.63 -4.96 -19.41
CA GLY A 75 6.83 -5.77 -19.58
C GLY A 75 8.09 -4.97 -19.29
N PHE A 76 8.24 -3.82 -19.95
CA PHE A 76 9.38 -2.92 -19.72
C PHE A 76 9.48 -2.49 -18.25
N ALA A 77 8.38 -2.05 -17.63
CA ALA A 77 8.37 -1.62 -16.23
C ALA A 77 8.77 -2.74 -15.26
N GLN A 78 8.35 -3.98 -15.52
CA GLN A 78 8.70 -5.15 -14.71
C GLN A 78 10.19 -5.50 -14.83
N TRP A 79 10.73 -5.52 -16.04
CA TRP A 79 12.15 -5.82 -16.27
C TRP A 79 13.05 -4.71 -15.71
N SER A 80 12.65 -3.44 -15.86
CA SER A 80 13.39 -2.31 -15.29
C SER A 80 13.40 -2.35 -13.76
N GLN A 81 12.26 -2.63 -13.11
CA GLN A 81 12.17 -2.72 -11.65
C GLN A 81 13.05 -3.87 -11.10
N ARG A 82 13.03 -5.03 -11.77
CA ARG A 82 13.89 -6.17 -11.41
C ARG A 82 15.36 -5.84 -11.60
N GLY A 83 15.70 -5.16 -12.70
CA GLY A 83 17.06 -4.69 -12.98
C GLY A 83 17.60 -3.81 -11.85
N ILE A 84 16.85 -2.77 -11.46
CA ILE A 84 17.24 -1.83 -10.38
C ILE A 84 17.44 -2.56 -9.04
N THR A 85 16.52 -3.45 -8.69
CA THR A 85 16.59 -4.19 -7.41
C THR A 85 17.82 -5.10 -7.38
N MET A 86 18.16 -5.72 -8.52
CA MET A 86 19.30 -6.63 -8.65
C MET A 86 20.63 -5.90 -8.78
N SER A 87 20.67 -4.66 -9.26
CA SER A 87 21.90 -3.83 -9.24
C SER A 87 22.43 -3.60 -7.83
N SER A 88 21.55 -3.62 -6.82
CA SER A 88 21.95 -3.51 -5.41
C SER A 88 22.54 -4.81 -4.84
N LEU A 89 22.48 -5.93 -5.57
CA LEU A 89 22.88 -7.26 -5.11
C LEU A 89 24.04 -7.79 -5.96
N ILE A 90 25.17 -8.14 -5.34
CA ILE A 90 26.40 -8.53 -6.07
C ILE A 90 26.36 -9.96 -6.65
N VAL A 91 25.41 -10.78 -6.20
CA VAL A 91 25.41 -12.24 -6.41
C VAL A 91 24.93 -12.67 -7.81
N PRO A 92 23.88 -12.08 -8.42
CA PRO A 92 23.30 -12.61 -9.65
C PRO A 92 23.67 -11.76 -10.88
N VAL A 93 24.97 -11.62 -11.18
CA VAL A 93 25.47 -10.85 -12.34
C VAL A 93 24.87 -11.36 -13.66
N LEU A 94 24.72 -12.69 -13.82
CA LEU A 94 24.10 -13.29 -15.02
C LEU A 94 22.63 -12.88 -15.18
N PHE A 95 21.87 -12.80 -14.08
CA PHE A 95 20.47 -12.37 -14.11
C PHE A 95 20.35 -10.89 -14.47
N PHE A 96 21.28 -10.07 -14.00
CA PHE A 96 21.36 -8.66 -14.36
C PHE A 96 21.60 -8.46 -15.86
N LEU A 97 22.52 -9.23 -16.46
CA LEU A 97 22.78 -9.18 -17.92
C LEU A 97 21.55 -9.58 -18.74
N ILE A 98 20.81 -10.60 -18.30
CA ILE A 98 19.56 -11.02 -18.96
C ILE A 98 18.51 -9.90 -18.87
N CYS A 99 18.32 -9.29 -17.70
CA CYS A 99 17.37 -8.18 -17.54
C CYS A 99 17.77 -6.97 -18.40
N PHE A 100 19.06 -6.64 -18.47
CA PHE A 100 19.56 -5.56 -19.31
C PHE A 100 19.31 -5.83 -20.79
N SER A 101 19.60 -7.05 -21.26
CA SER A 101 19.32 -7.47 -22.63
C SER A 101 17.83 -7.38 -22.97
N LEU A 102 16.95 -7.86 -22.07
CA LEU A 102 15.49 -7.80 -22.28
C LEU A 102 14.97 -6.35 -22.31
N CYS A 103 15.49 -5.47 -21.47
CA CYS A 103 15.18 -4.03 -21.52
C CYS A 103 15.64 -3.40 -22.84
N LEU A 104 16.84 -3.75 -23.34
CA LEU A 104 17.33 -3.26 -24.63
C LEU A 104 16.47 -3.73 -25.79
N VAL A 105 16.09 -5.01 -25.82
CA VAL A 105 15.20 -5.56 -26.85
C VAL A 105 13.86 -4.81 -26.85
N THR A 106 13.26 -4.56 -25.67
CA THR A 106 12.00 -3.81 -25.59
C THR A 106 12.14 -2.35 -26.06
N ILE A 107 13.30 -1.72 -25.87
CA ILE A 107 13.56 -0.36 -26.37
C ILE A 107 13.70 -0.32 -27.90
N ILE A 108 14.36 -1.33 -28.47
CA ILE A 108 14.61 -1.40 -29.92
C ILE A 108 13.33 -1.71 -30.69
N GLU A 109 12.52 -2.65 -30.20
CA GLU A 109 11.32 -3.08 -30.93
C GLU A 109 10.24 -1.99 -30.98
N GLU A 110 10.08 -1.20 -29.93
CA GLU A 110 8.99 -0.22 -29.86
C GLU A 110 9.42 1.04 -29.10
N THR A 111 10.21 1.88 -29.75
CA THR A 111 10.82 3.08 -29.14
C THR A 111 9.78 4.07 -28.61
N LYS A 112 8.64 4.19 -29.29
CA LYS A 112 7.51 5.02 -28.83
C LYS A 112 6.97 4.51 -27.50
N SER A 113 6.86 3.19 -27.36
CA SER A 113 6.30 2.61 -26.15
C SER A 113 7.29 2.63 -24.99
N ALA A 114 8.57 2.39 -25.28
CA ALA A 114 9.64 2.52 -24.29
C ALA A 114 9.74 3.95 -23.74
N LEU A 115 9.56 4.98 -24.58
CA LEU A 115 9.56 6.38 -24.16
C LEU A 115 8.47 6.67 -23.11
N VAL A 116 7.24 6.19 -23.32
CA VAL A 116 6.15 6.36 -22.36
C VAL A 116 6.53 5.75 -21.01
N SER A 117 7.12 4.55 -21.01
CA SER A 117 7.54 3.91 -19.77
C SER A 117 8.68 4.65 -19.06
N VAL A 118 9.64 5.23 -19.79
CA VAL A 118 10.70 6.06 -19.21
C VAL A 118 10.12 7.35 -18.60
N ILE A 119 9.14 7.96 -19.26
CA ILE A 119 8.38 9.11 -18.72
C ILE A 119 7.65 8.70 -17.44
N VAL A 120 6.95 7.56 -17.44
CA VAL A 120 6.24 7.06 -16.24
C VAL A 120 7.22 6.76 -15.11
N LEU A 121 8.39 6.16 -15.37
CA LEU A 121 9.40 5.91 -14.34
C LEU A 121 9.98 7.20 -13.76
N SER A 122 10.29 8.17 -14.62
CA SER A 122 10.83 9.47 -14.18
C SER A 122 9.78 10.28 -13.41
N VAL A 123 8.53 10.29 -13.84
CA VAL A 123 7.40 10.85 -13.08
C VAL A 123 7.22 10.13 -11.75
N THR A 124 7.33 8.80 -11.71
CA THR A 124 7.24 8.02 -10.46
C THR A 124 8.38 8.38 -9.50
N PHE A 125 9.60 8.54 -10.00
CA PHE A 125 10.74 8.99 -9.20
C PHE A 125 10.59 10.43 -8.70
N LEU A 126 10.05 11.33 -9.52
CA LEU A 126 9.74 12.70 -9.12
C LEU A 126 8.63 12.74 -8.08
N ILE A 127 7.55 11.98 -8.27
CA ILE A 127 6.48 11.84 -7.27
C ILE A 127 7.04 11.26 -5.98
N TYR A 128 7.92 10.25 -6.05
CA TYR A 128 8.61 9.70 -4.88
C TYR A 128 9.41 10.79 -4.16
N MET A 129 10.25 11.55 -4.88
CA MET A 129 10.99 12.67 -4.31
C MET A 129 10.08 13.75 -3.70
N VAL A 130 8.97 14.10 -4.36
CA VAL A 130 8.03 15.14 -3.88
C VAL A 130 7.22 14.67 -2.66
N PHE A 131 6.74 13.42 -2.65
CA PHE A 131 5.89 12.89 -1.57
C PHE A 131 6.69 12.33 -0.39
N ILE A 132 7.92 11.85 -0.60
CA ILE A 132 8.66 11.09 0.41
C ILE A 132 9.93 11.75 0.95
N TYR A 133 10.46 12.77 0.27
CA TYR A 133 11.49 13.62 0.87
C TYR A 133 10.93 14.45 2.06
N GLU A 134 9.65 14.22 2.39
CA GLU A 134 8.86 14.65 3.52
C GLU A 134 9.26 14.11 4.91
N LYS A 135 10.53 14.35 5.27
CA LYS A 135 10.78 15.04 6.54
C LYS A 135 10.88 16.58 6.36
N ALA A 136 10.48 17.15 5.21
CA ALA A 136 10.76 18.54 4.80
C ALA A 136 9.58 19.51 4.48
N LEU A 137 8.34 19.09 4.22
CA LEU A 137 7.15 19.94 3.92
C LEU A 137 5.99 19.79 4.96
N PRO A 138 6.24 19.86 6.28
CA PRO A 138 5.27 20.51 7.16
C PRO A 138 5.18 22.04 6.92
N SER A 139 5.96 22.59 5.98
CA SER A 139 6.07 24.05 5.74
C SER A 139 4.96 24.62 4.83
N GLN A 140 4.31 23.83 3.96
CA GLN A 140 3.30 24.35 3.02
C GLN A 140 1.87 23.95 3.38
N THR A 141 1.12 24.93 3.91
CA THR A 141 -0.27 24.87 4.38
C THR A 141 -1.32 24.50 3.32
N TRP A 142 -1.00 24.50 2.02
CA TRP A 142 -1.93 24.10 0.95
C TRP A 142 -1.96 22.58 0.74
N TYR A 143 -0.86 21.88 0.99
CA TYR A 143 -0.73 20.43 0.79
C TYR A 143 -1.57 19.66 1.82
N THR A 144 -1.51 20.07 3.09
CA THR A 144 -2.39 19.54 4.14
C THR A 144 -3.86 19.82 3.84
N ARG A 145 -4.19 21.01 3.33
CA ARG A 145 -5.57 21.41 3.00
C ARG A 145 -6.17 20.64 1.83
N THR A 146 -5.35 20.29 0.83
CA THR A 146 -5.78 19.57 -0.37
C THR A 146 -5.86 18.06 -0.08
N SER A 147 -4.87 17.51 0.63
CA SER A 147 -4.92 16.14 1.16
C SER A 147 -6.15 15.94 2.04
N SER A 148 -6.45 16.87 2.96
CA SER A 148 -7.65 16.78 3.82
C SER A 148 -8.98 16.86 3.06
N LYS A 149 -9.05 17.57 1.92
CA LYS A 149 -10.28 17.63 1.08
C LYS A 149 -10.49 16.37 0.26
N VAL A 150 -9.42 15.81 -0.30
CA VAL A 150 -9.45 14.53 -1.03
C VAL A 150 -9.72 13.38 -0.05
N ASP A 151 -9.11 13.43 1.13
CA ASP A 151 -9.37 12.51 2.24
C ASP A 151 -10.84 12.58 2.67
N SER A 152 -11.41 13.77 2.91
CA SER A 152 -12.81 13.87 3.40
C SER A 152 -13.85 13.52 2.33
N PHE A 153 -13.65 13.93 1.08
CA PHE A 153 -14.54 13.56 -0.03
C PHE A 153 -14.52 12.06 -0.32
N THR A 154 -13.32 11.46 -0.36
CA THR A 154 -13.15 10.02 -0.61
C THR A 154 -13.60 9.19 0.60
N THR A 155 -13.34 9.66 1.82
CA THR A 155 -13.77 8.99 3.06
C THR A 155 -15.30 8.99 3.18
N SER A 156 -16.01 10.05 2.80
CA SER A 156 -17.47 10.05 2.77
C SER A 156 -18.04 9.06 1.75
N ILE A 157 -17.43 8.94 0.57
CA ILE A 157 -17.85 7.93 -0.44
C ILE A 157 -17.60 6.51 0.08
N PHE A 158 -16.43 6.24 0.69
CA PHE A 158 -16.07 4.91 1.18
C PHE A 158 -16.74 4.52 2.51
N GLN A 159 -17.04 5.47 3.40
CA GLN A 159 -17.85 5.20 4.59
C GLN A 159 -19.30 4.89 4.23
N VAL A 160 -19.89 5.65 3.30
CA VAL A 160 -21.28 5.42 2.85
C VAL A 160 -21.40 4.10 2.07
N MET A 161 -20.39 3.75 1.27
CA MET A 161 -20.42 2.54 0.44
C MET A 161 -19.95 1.27 1.17
N PHE A 162 -19.05 1.38 2.16
CA PHE A 162 -18.40 0.20 2.79
C PHE A 162 -18.29 0.23 4.32
N ASN A 163 -18.89 1.21 5.02
CA ASN A 163 -18.84 1.35 6.49
C ASN A 163 -17.43 1.17 7.09
N THR A 164 -16.41 1.71 6.42
CA THR A 164 -15.00 1.45 6.72
C THR A 164 -14.43 2.54 7.63
N MET A 165 -13.57 2.18 8.59
CA MET A 165 -12.91 3.15 9.51
C MET A 165 -11.39 3.24 9.24
N PRO A 166 -10.76 4.42 9.39
CA PRO A 166 -9.32 4.57 9.23
C PRO A 166 -8.53 3.90 10.37
N GLN A 167 -7.48 3.13 10.03
CA GLN A 167 -6.71 2.29 10.96
C GLN A 167 -6.09 3.05 12.14
N ARG A 168 -5.78 4.33 11.96
CA ARG A 168 -5.19 5.19 13.01
C ARG A 168 -6.12 5.29 14.23
N ILE A 169 -7.44 5.26 14.02
CA ILE A 169 -8.44 5.29 15.09
C ILE A 169 -8.45 3.96 15.85
N LYS A 170 -8.42 2.81 15.16
CA LYS A 170 -8.31 1.48 15.81
C LYS A 170 -7.06 1.36 16.69
N MET A 171 -5.91 1.84 16.22
CA MET A 171 -4.69 1.83 17.04
C MET A 171 -4.82 2.72 18.27
N MET A 172 -5.50 3.87 18.15
CA MET A 172 -5.74 4.80 19.27
C MET A 172 -6.75 4.21 20.27
N GLU A 173 -7.80 3.56 19.81
CA GLU A 173 -8.77 2.83 20.65
C GLU A 173 -8.12 1.64 21.36
N GLY A 174 -7.34 0.83 20.64
CA GLY A 174 -6.61 -0.30 21.23
C GLY A 174 -5.55 0.14 22.25
N ALA A 175 -4.83 1.23 21.98
CA ALA A 175 -3.90 1.82 22.95
C ALA A 175 -4.61 2.40 24.17
N SER A 176 -5.79 3.01 23.98
CA SER A 176 -6.62 3.55 25.07
C SER A 176 -7.26 2.45 25.91
N ALA A 177 -7.71 1.35 25.30
CA ALA A 177 -8.23 0.17 25.97
C ALA A 177 -7.15 -0.54 26.80
N LYS A 178 -5.97 -0.77 26.21
CA LYS A 178 -4.82 -1.35 26.91
C LYS A 178 -4.37 -0.49 28.09
N LYS A 179 -4.35 0.84 27.93
CA LYS A 179 -4.04 1.79 29.01
C LYS A 179 -5.06 1.75 30.15
N LYS A 180 -6.35 1.51 29.86
CA LYS A 180 -7.40 1.32 30.88
C LYS A 180 -7.22 0.00 31.64
N GLU A 181 -6.90 -1.08 30.95
CA GLU A 181 -6.64 -2.39 31.56
C GLU A 181 -5.41 -2.37 32.46
N ASP A 182 -4.31 -1.75 32.02
CA ASP A 182 -3.09 -1.60 32.82
C ASP A 182 -3.33 -0.76 34.09
N HIS A 183 -4.13 0.30 34.00
CA HIS A 183 -4.50 1.12 35.16
C HIS A 183 -5.39 0.36 36.16
N GLN A 184 -6.32 -0.45 35.65
CA GLN A 184 -7.24 -1.22 36.49
C GLN A 184 -6.54 -2.41 37.17
N SER A 185 -5.64 -3.08 36.46
CA SER A 185 -4.79 -4.16 36.99
C SER A 185 -3.82 -3.64 38.06
N ASN A 186 -3.14 -2.50 37.82
CA ASN A 186 -2.29 -1.88 38.83
C ASN A 186 -3.08 -1.39 40.06
N GLY A 187 -4.31 -0.90 39.87
CA GLY A 187 -5.20 -0.52 40.97
C GLY A 187 -5.62 -1.71 41.86
N LEU A 188 -5.89 -2.87 41.25
CA LEU A 188 -6.21 -4.10 41.98
C LEU A 188 -5.01 -4.64 42.75
N ASN A 189 -3.83 -4.69 42.12
CA ASN A 189 -2.60 -5.18 42.73
C ASN A 189 -2.15 -4.29 43.91
N ASN A 190 -2.32 -2.97 43.80
CA ASN A 190 -2.02 -2.05 44.92
C ASN A 190 -3.01 -2.20 46.08
N LYS A 191 -4.30 -2.46 45.80
CA LYS A 191 -5.26 -2.80 46.85
C LYS A 191 -4.90 -4.11 47.53
N GLU A 192 -4.56 -5.16 46.78
CA GLU A 192 -4.20 -6.46 47.34
C GLU A 192 -2.92 -6.41 48.20
N LYS A 193 -1.89 -5.67 47.75
CA LYS A 193 -0.69 -5.39 48.56
C LYS A 193 -0.99 -4.61 49.84
N LYS A 194 -1.94 -3.68 49.79
CA LYS A 194 -2.36 -2.92 50.96
C LYS A 194 -3.11 -3.81 51.95
N THR A 195 -3.98 -4.71 51.48
CA THR A 195 -4.71 -5.67 52.32
C THR A 195 -3.78 -6.70 52.97
N ARG A 196 -2.76 -7.22 52.26
CA ARG A 196 -1.77 -8.14 52.84
C ARG A 196 -0.85 -7.50 53.89
N LYS A 197 -0.61 -6.19 53.83
CA LYS A 197 0.19 -5.47 54.85
C LYS A 197 -0.56 -5.18 56.14
N ILE A 198 -1.90 -5.29 56.13
CA ILE A 198 -2.76 -4.97 57.30
C ILE A 198 -3.22 -6.26 57.99
N ALA A 199 -3.07 -7.43 57.37
CA ALA A 199 -3.35 -8.71 58.02
C ALA A 199 -2.25 -9.01 59.06
N PRO A 200 -2.58 -9.11 60.35
CA PRO A 200 -1.63 -9.56 61.36
C PRO A 200 -1.29 -11.04 61.09
N SER A 201 -0.01 -11.39 61.26
CA SER A 201 0.44 -12.77 61.36
C SER A 201 -0.29 -13.39 62.54
N ALA A 202 -1.32 -14.19 62.29
CA ALA A 202 -1.86 -15.10 63.28
C ALA A 202 -0.91 -16.30 63.34
N ASP A 203 -0.28 -16.44 64.50
CA ASP A 203 0.47 -17.61 64.93
C ASP A 203 -0.36 -18.90 64.85
#